data_AF-A0A9E3X1U5-F1
#
_entry.id   AF-A0A9E3X1U5-F1
#
_cell.length_a   1.000
_cell.length_b   1.000
_cell.length_c   1.000
_cell.angle_alpha   90.00
_cell.angle_beta   90.00
_cell.angle_gamma   90.00
#
_symmetry.space_group_name_H-M   'P 1'
#
loop_
_entity.id
_entity.type
_entity.pdbx_description
1 polymer ?
#
loop_
_entity_poly.entity_id
_entity_poly.type
_entity_poly.pdbx_seq_one_letter_code
_entity_poly.pdbx_strand_id
1 'polypeptide(L)'
;MTLYSTTSNNAKKVRVQVDLSETEATLLQHLAGRLSVRSRADLLQQAYGTFLWIVNELLAGRRIVSVSNETLESIDRYKELSVPAIEPLRFEHYDYLTPQPDSNYKQYYLKGRNMRVGQLIYKMRANNLSAEEAAEDMDLPLAQVREAQVYYEVNRDLIERETEEEKARLQNAGVPLEPQDLSR
;
A
#
# COMPACT_ATOMS: atom_id res chain seq x y z
N MET A 1 -43.53 10.31 -28.89
CA MET A 1 -42.39 11.12 -28.46
C MET A 1 -42.67 11.54 -27.03
N THR A 2 -42.22 10.75 -26.06
CA THR A 2 -42.58 10.91 -24.65
C THR A 2 -41.32 11.27 -23.88
N LEU A 3 -41.24 12.53 -23.46
CA LEU A 3 -40.13 13.05 -22.64
C LEU A 3 -40.31 12.54 -21.22
N TYR A 4 -39.41 11.69 -20.75
CA TYR A 4 -39.31 11.35 -19.33
C TYR A 4 -38.62 12.51 -18.61
N SER A 5 -39.39 13.23 -17.79
CA SER A 5 -38.84 14.17 -16.81
C SER A 5 -37.99 13.41 -15.80
N THR A 6 -36.68 13.68 -15.79
CA THR A 6 -35.77 13.21 -14.75
C THR A 6 -36.05 13.99 -13.47
N THR A 7 -36.87 13.42 -12.58
CA THR A 7 -37.09 13.97 -11.24
C THR A 7 -35.79 13.81 -10.44
N SER A 8 -35.01 14.88 -10.34
CA SER A 8 -33.85 14.97 -9.46
C SER A 8 -34.32 14.89 -8.00
N ASN A 9 -34.32 13.68 -7.43
CA ASN A 9 -34.64 13.45 -6.03
C ASN A 9 -33.52 14.03 -5.16
N ASN A 10 -33.72 15.24 -4.63
CA ASN A 10 -32.73 15.93 -3.79
C ASN A 10 -32.72 15.29 -2.39
N ALA A 11 -31.97 14.21 -2.22
CA ALA A 11 -31.86 13.50 -0.95
C ALA A 11 -31.34 14.43 0.16
N LYS A 12 -32.04 14.46 1.31
CA LYS A 12 -31.68 15.26 2.48
C LYS A 12 -30.29 14.85 2.99
N LYS A 13 -29.30 15.74 2.88
CA LYS A 13 -27.93 15.51 3.36
C LYS A 13 -27.83 15.82 4.85
N VAL A 14 -27.16 14.94 5.60
CA VAL A 14 -26.84 15.13 7.03
C VAL A 14 -25.34 15.32 7.18
N ARG A 15 -24.92 16.29 8.00
CA ARG A 15 -23.50 16.50 8.33
C ARG A 15 -23.14 15.65 9.54
N VAL A 16 -22.02 14.95 9.44
CA VAL A 16 -21.42 14.17 10.53
C VAL A 16 -20.06 14.78 10.83
N GLN A 17 -19.79 15.04 12.11
CA GLN A 17 -18.48 15.46 12.59
C GLN A 17 -17.74 14.23 13.13
N VAL A 18 -16.45 14.15 12.80
CA VAL A 18 -15.58 13.06 13.23
C VAL A 18 -14.32 13.71 13.81
N ASP A 19 -13.97 13.31 15.02
CA ASP A 19 -12.73 13.72 15.65
C ASP A 19 -11.60 12.84 15.11
N LEU A 20 -10.56 13.49 14.59
CA LEU A 20 -9.36 12.84 14.06
C LEU A 20 -8.15 13.43 14.78
N SER A 21 -7.18 12.60 15.11
CA SER A 21 -5.85 13.07 15.47
C SER A 21 -5.19 13.81 14.31
N GLU A 22 -4.17 14.62 14.60
CA GLU A 22 -3.40 15.32 13.56
C GLU A 22 -2.78 14.35 12.52
N THR A 23 -2.32 13.19 13.00
CA THR A 23 -1.79 12.11 12.15
C THR A 23 -2.86 11.56 11.21
N GLU A 24 -4.05 11.24 11.73
CA GLU A 24 -5.16 10.71 10.91
C GLU A 24 -5.66 11.75 9.89
N ALA A 25 -5.74 13.03 10.27
CA ALA A 25 -6.11 14.11 9.37
C ALA A 25 -5.09 14.28 8.22
N THR A 26 -3.80 14.13 8.53
CA THR A 26 -2.70 14.20 7.55
C THR A 26 -2.76 13.01 6.59
N LEU A 27 -2.91 11.79 7.13
CA LEU A 27 -3.07 10.58 6.32
C LEU A 27 -4.29 10.68 5.38
N LEU A 28 -5.43 11.15 5.88
CA LEU A 28 -6.64 11.37 5.08
C LEU A 28 -6.41 12.37 3.94
N GLN A 29 -5.65 13.44 4.20
CA GLN A 29 -5.28 14.41 3.16
C GLN A 29 -4.39 13.77 2.09
N HIS A 30 -3.37 12.99 2.47
CA HIS A 30 -2.50 12.31 1.52
C HIS A 30 -3.27 11.28 0.69
N LEU A 31 -4.13 10.48 1.33
CA LEU A 31 -5.00 9.51 0.64
C LEU A 31 -5.93 10.21 -0.37
N ALA A 32 -6.53 11.33 0.01
CA ALA A 32 -7.39 12.08 -0.90
C ALA A 32 -6.63 12.58 -2.14
N GLY A 33 -5.41 13.07 -1.96
CA GLY A 33 -4.53 13.46 -3.06
C GLY A 33 -4.15 12.27 -3.96
N ARG A 34 -3.78 11.13 -3.35
CA ARG A 34 -3.34 9.93 -4.05
C ARG A 34 -4.45 9.26 -4.87
N LEU A 35 -5.66 9.25 -4.34
CA LEU A 35 -6.83 8.65 -4.99
C LEU A 35 -7.50 9.57 -6.01
N SER A 36 -6.96 10.78 -6.23
CA SER A 36 -7.54 11.81 -7.10
C SER A 36 -9.02 12.09 -6.83
N VAL A 37 -9.46 11.87 -5.58
CA VAL A 37 -10.84 12.10 -5.15
C VAL A 37 -11.06 13.59 -4.93
N ARG A 38 -12.27 14.05 -5.19
CA ARG A 38 -12.55 15.49 -5.28
C ARG A 38 -12.43 16.22 -3.94
N SER A 39 -12.51 15.48 -2.83
CA SER A 39 -12.38 16.00 -1.47
C SER A 39 -12.20 14.88 -0.45
N ARG A 40 -11.81 15.24 0.78
CA ARG A 40 -11.83 14.32 1.94
C ARG A 40 -13.23 13.75 2.20
N ALA A 41 -14.28 14.55 1.97
CA ALA A 41 -15.65 14.10 2.14
C ALA A 41 -16.04 13.04 1.09
N ASP A 42 -15.57 13.20 -0.15
CA ASP A 42 -15.75 12.22 -1.22
C ASP A 42 -15.02 10.91 -0.89
N LEU A 43 -13.78 11.00 -0.39
CA LEU A 43 -13.02 9.86 0.11
C LEU A 43 -13.79 9.09 1.20
N LEU A 44 -14.27 9.79 2.22
CA LEU A 44 -15.00 9.18 3.32
C LEU A 44 -16.34 8.58 2.86
N GLN A 45 -17.03 9.21 1.90
CA GLN A 45 -18.25 8.65 1.31
C GLN A 45 -17.97 7.36 0.54
N GLN A 46 -16.88 7.31 -0.23
CA GLN A 46 -16.47 6.09 -0.93
C GLN A 46 -16.04 4.98 0.02
N ALA A 47 -15.27 5.32 1.06
CA ALA A 47 -14.89 4.38 2.12
C ALA A 47 -16.13 3.81 2.84
N TYR A 48 -17.08 4.67 3.19
CA TYR A 48 -18.34 4.26 3.80
C TYR A 48 -19.18 3.36 2.88
N GLY A 49 -19.31 3.71 1.59
CA GLY A 49 -20.00 2.88 0.60
C GLY A 49 -19.35 1.50 0.46
N THR A 50 -18.02 1.45 0.46
CA THR A 50 -17.24 0.22 0.43
C THR A 50 -17.50 -0.63 1.68
N PHE A 51 -17.47 -0.01 2.87
CA PHE A 51 -17.78 -0.69 4.11
C PHE A 51 -19.20 -1.27 4.13
N LEU A 52 -20.19 -0.51 3.66
CA LEU A 52 -21.57 -1.01 3.54
C LEU A 52 -21.68 -2.19 2.57
N TRP A 53 -20.96 -2.15 1.45
CA TRP A 53 -20.91 -3.28 0.54
C TRP A 53 -20.36 -4.53 1.23
N ILE A 54 -19.24 -4.40 1.95
CA ILE A 54 -18.62 -5.49 2.71
C ILE A 54 -19.63 -6.08 3.70
N VAL A 55 -20.27 -5.24 4.51
CA VAL A 55 -21.26 -5.66 5.51
C VAL A 55 -22.43 -6.39 4.84
N ASN A 56 -22.94 -5.90 3.71
CA ASN A 56 -24.04 -6.54 3.00
C ASN A 56 -23.66 -7.93 2.45
N GLU A 57 -22.43 -8.10 1.94
CA GLU A 57 -21.97 -9.41 1.48
C GLU A 57 -21.84 -10.38 2.67
N LEU A 58 -21.28 -9.94 3.80
CA LEU A 58 -21.18 -10.74 5.03
C LEU A 58 -22.55 -11.14 5.60
N LEU A 59 -23.49 -10.20 5.68
CA LEU A 59 -24.87 -10.46 6.13
C LEU A 59 -25.61 -11.43 5.21
N ALA A 60 -25.25 -11.47 3.93
CA ALA A 60 -25.78 -12.44 2.98
C ALA A 60 -25.06 -13.81 3.05
N GLY A 61 -24.24 -14.05 4.08
CA GLY A 61 -23.52 -15.30 4.31
C GLY A 61 -22.32 -15.52 3.40
N ARG A 62 -21.89 -14.49 2.64
CA ARG A 62 -20.72 -14.59 1.77
C ARG A 62 -19.45 -14.23 2.52
N ARG A 63 -18.32 -14.73 2.03
CA ARG A 63 -16.98 -14.38 2.52
C ARG A 63 -16.30 -13.46 1.53
N ILE A 64 -15.53 -12.52 2.04
CA ILE A 64 -14.68 -11.64 1.24
C ILE A 64 -13.24 -12.09 1.46
N VAL A 65 -12.56 -12.44 0.38
CA VAL A 65 -11.19 -12.96 0.40
C VAL A 65 -10.36 -12.23 -0.65
N SER A 66 -9.09 -12.00 -0.34
CA SER A 66 -8.11 -11.58 -1.33
C SER A 66 -7.62 -12.81 -2.09
N VAL A 67 -7.52 -12.71 -3.42
CA VAL A 67 -7.05 -13.80 -4.29
C VAL A 67 -5.99 -13.24 -5.25
N SER A 68 -5.01 -14.06 -5.60
CA SER A 68 -4.03 -13.69 -6.62
C SER A 68 -4.67 -13.69 -8.01
N ASN A 69 -4.06 -13.00 -8.97
CA ASN A 69 -4.56 -12.96 -10.35
C ASN A 69 -4.60 -14.36 -10.99
N GLU A 70 -3.59 -15.20 -10.71
CA GLU A 70 -3.52 -16.58 -11.22
C GLU A 70 -4.65 -17.44 -10.63
N THR A 71 -5.02 -17.20 -9.37
CA THR A 71 -6.14 -17.88 -8.73
C THR A 71 -7.47 -17.40 -9.32
N LEU A 72 -7.59 -16.10 -9.60
CA LEU A 72 -8.79 -15.49 -10.16
C LEU A 72 -9.20 -16.11 -11.51
N GLU A 73 -8.23 -16.46 -12.36
CA GLU A 73 -8.45 -17.15 -13.64
C GLU A 73 -9.17 -18.51 -13.49
N SER A 74 -9.04 -19.14 -12.31
CA SER A 74 -9.67 -20.42 -12.01
C SER A 74 -11.05 -20.30 -11.34
N ILE A 75 -11.46 -19.09 -10.94
CA ILE A 75 -12.73 -18.85 -10.26
C ILE A 75 -13.83 -18.57 -11.29
N ASP A 76 -14.77 -19.50 -11.40
CA ASP A 76 -15.90 -19.40 -12.35
C ASP A 76 -16.76 -18.15 -12.14
N ARG A 77 -17.04 -17.79 -10.88
CA ARG A 77 -17.90 -16.64 -10.56
C ARG A 77 -17.40 -15.91 -9.32
N TYR A 78 -17.07 -14.64 -9.50
CA TYR A 78 -16.75 -13.72 -8.43
C TYR A 78 -17.52 -12.41 -8.57
N LYS A 79 -17.60 -11.67 -7.47
CA LYS A 79 -18.03 -10.28 -7.47
C LYS A 79 -16.82 -9.44 -7.13
N GLU A 80 -16.42 -8.58 -8.05
CA GLU A 80 -15.37 -7.61 -7.80
C GLU A 80 -15.94 -6.39 -7.10
N LEU A 81 -15.29 -5.99 -6.01
CA LEU A 81 -15.54 -4.69 -5.42
C LEU A 81 -14.93 -3.64 -6.36
N SER A 82 -15.73 -3.12 -7.28
CA SER A 82 -15.33 -1.99 -8.10
C SER A 82 -15.41 -0.71 -7.24
N VAL A 83 -14.26 -0.25 -6.75
CA VAL A 83 -14.11 1.10 -6.23
C VAL A 83 -13.48 1.92 -7.35
N PRO A 84 -14.21 2.85 -8.02
CA PRO A 84 -13.66 3.62 -9.14
C PRO A 84 -12.40 4.43 -8.81
N ALA A 85 -12.20 4.79 -7.54
CA ALA A 85 -10.98 5.46 -7.07
C ALA A 85 -9.79 4.50 -6.81
N ILE A 86 -10.01 3.19 -6.91
CA ILE A 86 -9.03 2.11 -6.73
C ILE A 86 -9.00 1.20 -7.99
N GLU A 87 -9.53 1.65 -9.14
CA GLU A 87 -8.99 1.19 -10.43
C GLU A 87 -7.47 1.36 -10.36
N PRO A 88 -6.66 0.39 -10.84
CA PRO A 88 -5.32 0.16 -10.35
C PRO A 88 -4.60 1.49 -10.28
N LEU A 89 -4.48 2.00 -9.04
CA LEU A 89 -3.55 3.04 -8.71
C LEU A 89 -2.22 2.39 -8.99
N ARG A 90 -1.77 2.47 -10.24
CA ARG A 90 -0.36 2.43 -10.54
C ARG A 90 0.16 3.64 -9.78
N PHE A 91 0.64 3.36 -8.57
CA PHE A 91 1.17 4.34 -7.64
C PHE A 91 2.43 4.91 -8.28
N GLU A 92 2.26 5.85 -9.21
CA GLU A 92 3.35 6.36 -10.06
C GLU A 92 4.13 7.50 -9.38
N HIS A 93 3.73 7.96 -8.19
CA HIS A 93 4.39 9.07 -7.51
C HIS A 93 4.57 8.77 -6.02
N TYR A 94 5.71 8.19 -5.67
CA TYR A 94 6.23 8.24 -4.31
C TYR A 94 7.08 9.52 -4.18
N ASP A 95 6.92 10.26 -3.09
CA ASP A 95 7.63 11.53 -2.90
C ASP A 95 9.11 11.29 -2.55
N TYR A 96 9.35 10.18 -1.84
CA TYR A 96 10.63 9.79 -1.27
C TYR A 96 11.13 8.44 -1.76
N LEU A 97 10.41 7.77 -2.67
CA LEU A 97 10.86 6.53 -3.30
C LEU A 97 10.96 6.71 -4.82
N THR A 98 11.91 6.02 -5.45
CA THR A 98 12.11 6.09 -6.90
C THR A 98 12.43 4.70 -7.45
N PRO A 99 11.97 4.37 -8.68
CA PRO A 99 12.55 3.26 -9.41
C PRO A 99 14.01 3.56 -9.75
N GLN A 100 14.82 2.52 -9.88
CA GLN A 100 16.19 2.62 -10.38
C GLN A 100 16.30 1.81 -11.68
N PRO A 101 16.34 2.48 -12.86
CA PRO A 101 16.26 1.80 -14.16
C PRO A 101 17.37 0.77 -14.40
N ASP A 102 18.56 1.03 -13.88
CA ASP A 102 19.75 0.19 -14.08
C ASP A 102 19.87 -0.93 -13.02
N SER A 103 18.83 -1.11 -12.19
CA SER A 103 18.83 -2.13 -11.14
C SER A 103 18.21 -3.44 -11.63
N ASN A 104 18.76 -4.56 -11.16
CA ASN A 104 18.16 -5.89 -11.34
C ASN A 104 16.90 -6.11 -10.48
N TYR A 105 16.53 -5.14 -9.64
CA TYR A 105 15.39 -5.21 -8.73
C TYR A 105 14.27 -4.28 -9.21
N LYS A 106 13.03 -4.77 -9.11
CA LYS A 106 11.82 -4.01 -9.40
C LYS A 106 11.33 -3.23 -8.19
N GLN A 107 11.78 -3.57 -6.98
CA GLN A 107 11.45 -2.79 -5.78
C GLN A 107 12.05 -1.37 -5.82
N TYR A 108 11.37 -0.43 -5.16
CA TYR A 108 11.79 0.96 -5.17
C TYR A 108 12.95 1.22 -4.20
N TYR A 109 13.69 2.28 -4.49
CA TYR A 109 14.80 2.80 -3.70
C TYR A 109 14.38 4.05 -2.96
N LEU A 110 15.00 4.27 -1.81
CA LEU A 110 14.92 5.52 -1.07
C LEU A 110 15.59 6.63 -1.88
N LYS A 111 14.84 7.67 -2.24
CA LYS A 111 15.35 8.83 -2.98
C LYS A 111 16.53 9.45 -2.24
N GLY A 112 17.64 9.68 -2.97
CA GLY A 112 18.88 10.20 -2.42
C GLY A 112 19.74 9.17 -1.66
N ARG A 113 19.35 7.89 -1.63
CA ARG A 113 20.09 6.81 -0.99
C ARG A 113 20.21 5.61 -1.94
N ASN A 114 21.35 4.92 -1.94
CA ASN A 114 21.48 3.63 -2.62
C ASN A 114 20.97 2.50 -1.70
N MET A 115 19.70 2.58 -1.31
CA MET A 115 19.08 1.64 -0.38
C MET A 115 17.65 1.32 -0.83
N ARG A 116 17.36 0.03 -0.94
CA ARG A 116 16.05 -0.49 -1.31
C ARG A 116 15.09 -0.46 -0.12
N VAL A 117 13.80 -0.36 -0.38
CA VAL A 117 12.77 -0.43 0.67
C VAL A 117 12.89 -1.71 1.49
N GLY A 118 13.07 -2.88 0.85
CA GLY A 118 13.24 -4.14 1.58
C GLY A 118 14.41 -4.10 2.56
N GLN A 119 15.55 -3.54 2.16
CA GLN A 119 16.74 -3.42 3.02
C GLN A 119 16.47 -2.57 4.26
N LEU A 120 15.77 -1.44 4.10
CA LEU A 120 15.37 -0.60 5.23
C LEU A 120 14.48 -1.38 6.19
N ILE A 121 13.42 -2.02 5.69
CA ILE A 121 12.45 -2.75 6.52
C ILE A 121 13.10 -3.92 7.26
N TYR A 122 13.97 -4.69 6.61
CA TYR A 122 14.68 -5.78 7.27
C TYR A 122 15.69 -5.25 8.31
N LYS A 123 16.37 -4.13 8.04
CA LYS A 123 17.26 -3.50 9.04
C LYS A 123 16.47 -3.01 10.25
N MET A 124 15.32 -2.37 10.05
CA MET A 124 14.44 -1.95 11.15
C MET A 124 14.00 -3.15 12.00
N ARG A 125 13.55 -4.24 11.36
CA ARG A 125 13.13 -5.45 12.06
C ARG A 125 14.27 -6.13 12.82
N ALA A 126 15.44 -6.26 12.21
CA ALA A 126 16.60 -6.90 12.83
C ALA A 126 17.07 -6.14 14.09
N ASN A 127 16.89 -4.82 14.11
CA ASN A 127 17.29 -3.96 15.22
C ASN A 127 16.13 -3.52 16.12
N ASN A 128 14.91 -4.05 15.89
CA ASN A 128 13.68 -3.66 16.59
C ASN A 128 13.42 -2.14 16.60
N LEU A 129 13.72 -1.44 15.50
CA LEU A 129 13.55 0.01 15.39
C LEU A 129 12.12 0.38 15.00
N SER A 130 11.57 1.37 15.70
CA SER A 130 10.41 2.15 15.25
C SER A 130 10.75 3.02 14.03
N ALA A 131 9.74 3.65 13.43
CA ALA A 131 9.97 4.56 12.29
C ALA A 131 10.78 5.79 12.71
N GLU A 132 10.53 6.30 13.91
CA GLU A 132 11.22 7.43 14.53
C GLU A 132 12.68 7.09 14.81
N GLU A 133 12.95 5.95 15.46
CA GLU A 133 14.31 5.51 15.75
C GLU A 133 15.10 5.18 14.48
N ALA A 134 14.46 4.59 13.46
CA ALA A 134 15.11 4.34 12.18
C ALA A 134 15.42 5.63 11.42
N ALA A 135 14.55 6.63 11.49
CA ALA A 135 14.79 7.94 10.93
C ALA A 135 16.03 8.60 11.56
N GLU A 136 16.16 8.49 12.89
CA GLU A 136 17.31 9.00 13.62
C GLU A 136 18.59 8.18 13.36
N ASP A 137 18.55 6.85 13.51
CA ASP A 137 19.70 5.94 13.30
C ASP A 137 20.29 6.05 11.90
N MET A 138 19.42 6.22 10.90
CA MET A 138 19.79 6.15 9.49
C MET A 138 19.86 7.51 8.81
N ASP A 139 19.64 8.59 9.58
CA ASP A 139 19.62 9.97 9.08
C ASP A 139 18.65 10.14 7.89
N LEU A 140 17.43 9.61 8.05
CA LEU A 140 16.37 9.65 7.04
C LEU A 140 15.24 10.57 7.49
N PRO A 141 14.59 11.32 6.57
CA PRO A 141 13.34 11.98 6.88
C PRO A 141 12.31 10.96 7.38
N LEU A 142 11.65 11.25 8.51
CA LEU A 142 10.61 10.35 9.06
C LEU A 142 9.50 10.05 8.04
N ALA A 143 9.13 11.03 7.21
CA ALA A 143 8.17 10.85 6.13
C ALA A 143 8.63 9.80 5.09
N GLN A 144 9.93 9.73 4.80
CA GLN A 144 10.52 8.76 3.89
C GLN A 144 10.49 7.34 4.48
N VAL A 145 10.75 7.19 5.79
CA VAL A 145 10.66 5.89 6.48
C VAL A 145 9.22 5.39 6.49
N ARG A 146 8.25 6.25 6.83
CA ARG A 146 6.83 5.91 6.82
C ARG A 146 6.33 5.56 5.43
N GLU A 147 6.74 6.30 4.40
CA GLU A 147 6.40 5.98 3.01
C GLU A 147 6.96 4.62 2.59
N ALA A 148 8.18 4.27 3.00
CA ALA A 148 8.77 2.96 2.78
C ALA A 148 8.02 1.83 3.49
N GLN A 149 7.49 2.06 4.70
CA GLN A 149 6.64 1.07 5.40
C GLN A 149 5.35 0.80 4.63
N VAL A 150 4.66 1.86 4.19
CA VAL A 150 3.45 1.72 3.37
C VAL A 150 3.75 1.01 2.05
N TYR A 151 4.86 1.37 1.38
CA TYR A 151 5.31 0.68 0.18
C TYR A 151 5.49 -0.82 0.43
N TYR A 152 6.17 -1.18 1.53
CA TYR A 152 6.43 -2.58 1.87
C TYR A 152 5.16 -3.35 2.16
N GLU A 153 4.19 -2.76 2.85
CA GLU A 153 2.90 -3.41 3.13
C GLU A 153 2.13 -3.73 1.84
N VAL A 154 2.14 -2.81 0.88
CA VAL A 154 1.47 -2.98 -0.42
C VAL A 154 2.22 -3.95 -1.34
N ASN A 155 3.56 -3.96 -1.29
CA ASN A 155 4.41 -4.72 -2.21
C ASN A 155 5.16 -5.86 -1.53
N ARG A 156 4.62 -6.40 -0.43
CA ARG A 156 5.29 -7.42 0.40
C ARG A 156 5.75 -8.62 -0.44
N ASP A 157 4.85 -9.18 -1.24
CA ASP A 157 5.11 -10.36 -2.06
C ASP A 157 6.25 -10.13 -3.07
N LEU A 158 6.31 -8.93 -3.65
CA LEU A 158 7.41 -8.54 -4.55
C LEU A 158 8.75 -8.52 -3.79
N ILE A 159 8.78 -7.86 -2.63
CA ILE A 159 10.00 -7.67 -1.85
C ILE A 159 10.51 -9.01 -1.32
N GLU A 160 9.62 -9.85 -0.80
CA GLU A 160 9.97 -11.17 -0.28
C GLU A 160 10.51 -12.09 -1.39
N ARG A 161 9.84 -12.13 -2.55
CA ARG A 161 10.33 -12.87 -3.72
C ARG A 161 11.72 -12.40 -4.17
N GLU A 162 11.95 -11.09 -4.26
CA GLU A 162 13.27 -10.56 -4.63
C GLU A 162 14.36 -10.88 -3.58
N THR A 163 13.99 -10.92 -2.30
CA THR A 163 14.90 -11.34 -1.23
C THR A 163 15.24 -12.83 -1.33
N GLU A 164 14.28 -13.69 -1.66
CA GLU A 164 14.53 -15.12 -1.89
C GLU A 164 15.40 -15.36 -3.12
N GLU A 165 15.10 -14.68 -4.24
CA GLU A 165 15.91 -14.72 -5.46
C GLU A 165 17.36 -14.28 -5.19
N GLU A 166 17.55 -13.23 -4.38
CA GLU A 166 18.87 -12.77 -3.97
C GLU A 166 19.61 -13.82 -3.13
N LYS A 167 18.95 -14.42 -2.13
CA LYS A 167 19.54 -15.49 -1.32
C LYS A 167 19.99 -16.67 -2.19
N ALA A 168 19.15 -17.08 -3.13
CA ALA A 168 19.47 -18.17 -4.06
C ALA A 168 20.67 -17.81 -4.96
N ARG A 169 20.72 -16.57 -5.48
CA ARG A 169 21.88 -16.10 -6.28
C ARG A 169 23.17 -16.13 -5.47
N LEU A 170 23.15 -15.64 -4.23
CA LEU A 170 24.33 -15.63 -3.35
C LEU A 170 24.81 -17.05 -3.01
N GLN A 171 23.88 -17.95 -2.70
CA GLN A 171 24.20 -19.37 -2.46
C GLN A 171 24.82 -20.03 -3.69
N ASN A 172 24.24 -19.82 -4.88
CA ASN A 172 24.77 -20.35 -6.13
C ASN A 172 26.15 -19.78 -6.49
N ALA A 173 26.43 -18.54 -6.09
CA ALA A 173 27.74 -17.91 -6.23
C ALA A 173 28.75 -18.36 -5.16
N GLY A 174 28.35 -19.23 -4.22
CA GLY A 174 29.21 -19.72 -3.14
C GLY A 174 29.46 -18.68 -2.03
N VAL A 175 28.66 -17.61 -1.96
CA VAL A 175 28.76 -16.59 -0.92
C VAL A 175 28.08 -17.08 0.36
N PRO A 176 28.79 -17.17 1.49
CA PRO A 176 28.17 -17.50 2.78
C PRO A 176 27.13 -16.44 3.14
N LEU A 177 25.90 -16.88 3.43
CA LEU A 177 24.82 -15.98 3.84
C LEU A 177 24.96 -15.52 5.30
N GLU A 178 25.61 -16.33 6.13
CA GLU A 178 25.91 -16.00 7.51
C GLU A 178 27.36 -15.48 7.62
N PRO A 179 27.61 -14.46 8.47
CA PRO A 179 28.96 -14.03 8.77
C PRO A 179 29.79 -15.21 9.26
N GLN A 180 30.97 -15.41 8.69
CA GLN A 180 31.93 -16.32 9.32
C GLN A 180 32.26 -15.77 10.69
N ASP A 181 32.06 -16.58 11.72
CA ASP A 181 32.48 -16.23 13.08
C ASP A 181 34.01 -16.15 13.08
N LEU A 182 34.52 -14.90 13.05
CA LEU A 182 35.96 -14.60 13.04
C LEU A 182 36.55 -14.59 14.46
N SER A 183 35.83 -15.11 15.47
CA SER A 183 36.40 -15.28 16.80
C SER A 183 37.44 -16.42 16.81
N ARG A 184 38.70 -16.06 16.52
CA ARG A 184 39.90 -16.87 16.75
C ARG A 184 40.99 -16.04 17.40
#